data_AF-A0A358C8X6-F1
#
_entry.id   AF-A0A358C8X6-F1
#
_cell.length_a   1.000
_cell.length_b   1.000
_cell.length_c   1.000
_cell.angle_alpha   90.00
_cell.angle_beta   90.00
_cell.angle_gamma   90.00
#
_symmetry.space_group_name_H-M   'P 1'
#
loop_
_entity.id
_entity.type
_entity.pdbx_description
1 polymer ?
#
loop_
_entity_poly.entity_id
_entity_poly.type
_entity_poly.pdbx_seq_one_letter_code
_entity_poly.pdbx_strand_id
1 'polypeptide(L)'
;MPPNSGGFFDYDHKKDRLEEVARLAEDPNFWNDAEKAQELGRERKSLEDVVLVLDQVTSGLKDAAELFEMAREENDDDTLAAVQADIAGIEKNVSTLEFR
;
A
#
# COMPACT_ATOMS: atom_id res chain seq x y z
N MET A 1 -4.67 -8.36 -20.50
CA MET A 1 -5.04 -7.90 -19.14
C MET A 1 -3.75 -7.73 -18.39
N PRO A 2 -3.40 -6.55 -17.87
CA PRO A 2 -2.17 -6.39 -17.09
C PRO A 2 -2.21 -7.37 -15.91
N PRO A 3 -1.08 -7.95 -15.52
CA PRO A 3 -1.04 -8.82 -14.34
C PRO A 3 -1.55 -8.04 -13.13
N ASN A 4 -2.45 -8.67 -12.37
CA ASN A 4 -2.91 -8.19 -11.08
C ASN A 4 -1.69 -8.02 -10.15
N SER A 5 -1.30 -6.78 -9.87
CA SER A 5 -0.18 -6.45 -8.98
C SER A 5 -0.35 -7.05 -7.56
N GLY A 6 -1.58 -7.25 -7.10
CA GLY A 6 -1.88 -7.90 -5.81
C GLY A 6 -1.38 -9.34 -5.71
N GLY A 7 -1.36 -10.08 -6.82
CA GLY A 7 -0.80 -11.44 -6.87
C GLY A 7 0.73 -11.48 -6.99
N PHE A 8 1.36 -10.42 -7.49
CA PHE A 8 2.82 -10.31 -7.61
C PHE A 8 3.47 -9.88 -6.30
N PHE A 9 2.83 -8.96 -5.56
CA PHE A 9 3.34 -8.46 -4.28
C PHE A 9 2.97 -9.32 -3.07
N ASP A 10 2.20 -10.40 -3.25
CA ASP A 10 1.69 -11.25 -2.16
C ASP A 10 0.98 -10.41 -1.07
N TYR A 11 0.21 -9.40 -1.51
CA TYR A 11 -0.37 -8.38 -0.62
C TYR A 11 -1.25 -9.00 0.45
N ASP A 12 -2.15 -9.92 0.07
CA ASP A 12 -3.10 -10.54 0.99
C ASP A 12 -2.37 -11.27 2.12
N HIS A 13 -1.36 -12.08 1.78
CA HIS A 13 -0.56 -12.80 2.76
C HIS A 13 0.31 -11.86 3.61
N LYS A 14 0.90 -10.82 3.03
CA LYS A 14 1.67 -9.81 3.79
C LYS A 14 0.79 -9.02 4.76
N LYS A 15 -0.44 -8.72 4.37
CA LYS A 15 -1.44 -8.04 5.20
C LYS A 15 -1.88 -8.94 6.35
N ASP A 16 -2.23 -10.19 6.07
CA ASP A 16 -2.58 -11.18 7.09
C ASP A 16 -1.44 -11.36 8.10
N ARG A 17 -0.20 -11.44 7.62
CA ARG A 17 0.98 -11.53 8.47
C ARG A 17 1.20 -10.25 9.29
N LEU A 18 1.00 -9.08 8.71
CA LEU A 18 1.10 -7.81 9.43
C LEU A 18 0.10 -7.73 10.58
N GLU A 19 -1.14 -8.17 10.36
CA GLU A 19 -2.16 -8.23 11.42
C GLU A 19 -1.79 -9.24 12.51
N GLU A 20 -1.25 -10.39 12.14
CA GLU A 20 -0.76 -11.39 13.11
C GLU A 20 0.38 -10.82 13.96
N VAL A 21 1.35 -10.18 13.32
CA VAL A 21 2.48 -9.52 13.97
C VAL A 21 2.00 -8.41 14.90
N ALA A 22 0.99 -7.63 14.49
CA ALA A 22 0.38 -6.61 15.35
C ALA A 22 -0.27 -7.23 16.59
N ARG A 23 -1.03 -8.33 16.44
CA ARG A 23 -1.63 -9.06 17.57
C ARG A 23 -0.57 -9.63 18.53
N LEU A 24 0.53 -10.17 18.02
CA LEU A 24 1.63 -10.68 18.84
C LEU A 24 2.31 -9.55 19.65
N ALA A 25 2.41 -8.35 19.07
CA ALA A 25 2.99 -7.18 19.74
C ALA A 25 2.09 -6.62 20.86
N GLU A 26 0.80 -6.96 20.88
CA GLU A 26 -0.14 -6.57 21.95
C GLU A 26 0.05 -7.40 23.23
N ASP A 27 0.66 -8.59 23.17
CA ASP A 27 0.93 -9.42 24.36
C ASP A 27 2.09 -8.82 25.18
N PRO A 28 1.85 -8.37 26.44
CA PRO A 28 2.91 -7.84 27.29
C PRO A 28 4.04 -8.84 27.57
N ASN A 29 3.74 -10.15 27.54
CA ASN A 29 4.74 -11.19 27.77
C ASN A 29 5.71 -11.36 26.60
N PHE A 30 5.29 -10.96 25.39
CA PHE A 30 6.14 -11.01 24.20
C PHE A 30 7.38 -10.11 24.36
N TRP A 31 7.21 -8.96 25.01
CA TRP A 31 8.29 -8.01 25.28
C TRP A 31 9.32 -8.49 26.31
N ASN A 32 9.07 -9.61 27.01
CA ASN A 32 10.04 -10.20 27.94
C ASN A 32 11.21 -10.88 27.22
N ASP A 33 11.06 -11.21 25.94
CA ASP A 33 12.12 -11.77 25.11
C ASP A 33 12.62 -10.72 24.11
N ALA A 34 13.74 -10.08 24.45
CA ALA A 34 14.30 -8.98 23.67
C ALA A 34 14.71 -9.40 22.24
N GLU A 35 15.13 -10.65 22.04
CA GLU A 35 15.55 -11.16 20.73
C GLU A 35 14.33 -11.34 19.83
N LYS A 36 13.27 -11.99 20.34
CA LYS A 36 12.00 -12.13 19.62
C LYS A 36 11.36 -10.78 19.31
N ALA A 37 11.35 -9.85 20.28
CA ALA A 37 10.80 -8.52 20.07
C ALA A 37 11.53 -7.74 18.97
N GLN A 38 12.85 -7.89 18.88
CA GLN A 38 13.64 -7.24 17.84
C GLN A 38 13.40 -7.86 16.46
N GLU A 39 13.29 -9.19 16.36
CA GLU A 39 12.97 -9.88 15.11
C GLU A 39 11.58 -9.51 14.60
N LEU A 40 10.57 -9.57 15.47
CA LEU A 40 9.20 -9.23 15.12
C LEU A 40 9.07 -7.74 14.73
N GLY A 41 9.81 -6.84 15.41
CA GLY A 41 9.84 -5.43 15.03
C GLY A 41 10.45 -5.19 13.64
N ARG A 42 11.49 -5.94 13.27
CA ARG A 42 12.07 -5.89 11.90
C ARG A 42 11.11 -6.44 10.86
N GLU A 43 10.48 -7.58 11.15
CA GLU A 43 9.48 -8.21 10.28
C GLU A 43 8.29 -7.28 10.06
N ARG A 44 7.73 -6.74 11.15
CA ARG A 44 6.62 -5.78 11.13
C ARG A 44 6.93 -4.62 10.20
N LYS A 45 8.09 -3.97 10.39
CA LYS A 45 8.49 -2.82 9.58
C LYS A 45 8.58 -3.17 8.09
N SER A 46 9.17 -4.32 7.77
CA SER A 46 9.28 -4.78 6.37
C SER A 46 7.91 -5.06 5.75
N LEU A 47 6.94 -5.54 6.53
CA LEU A 47 5.58 -5.79 6.07
C LEU A 47 4.80 -4.47 5.92
N GLU A 48 4.91 -3.57 6.90
CA GLU A 48 4.31 -2.23 6.86
C GLU A 48 4.80 -1.45 5.64
N ASP A 49 6.11 -1.47 5.34
CA ASP A 49 6.68 -0.75 4.20
C ASP A 49 6.06 -1.18 2.85
N VAL A 50 5.66 -2.45 2.71
CA VAL A 50 5.02 -2.95 1.48
C VAL A 50 3.51 -2.72 1.50
N VAL A 51 2.84 -3.13 2.58
CA VAL A 51 1.38 -3.07 2.70
C VAL A 51 0.90 -1.61 2.67
N LEU A 52 1.57 -0.71 3.39
CA LEU A 52 1.20 0.71 3.44
C LEU A 52 1.31 1.38 2.07
N VAL A 53 2.36 1.08 1.32
CA VAL A 53 2.55 1.68 -0.02
C VAL A 53 1.48 1.17 -0.97
N LEU A 54 1.15 -0.13 -0.93
CA LEU A 54 0.08 -0.70 -1.76
C LEU A 54 -1.31 -0.17 -1.36
N ASP A 55 -1.56 0.05 -0.08
CA ASP A 55 -2.78 0.68 0.42
C ASP A 55 -2.90 2.13 -0.06
N GLN A 56 -1.80 2.90 0.00
CA GLN A 56 -1.74 4.28 -0.50
C GLN A 56 -2.00 4.35 -2.01
N VAL A 57 -1.38 3.45 -2.78
CA VAL A 57 -1.61 3.31 -4.22
C VAL A 57 -3.08 3.00 -4.50
N THR A 58 -3.66 2.05 -3.78
CA THR A 58 -5.05 1.62 -3.96
C THR A 58 -6.03 2.76 -3.65
N SER A 59 -5.83 3.46 -2.53
CA SER A 59 -6.64 4.63 -2.17
C SER A 59 -6.49 5.74 -3.19
N GLY A 60 -5.26 6.08 -3.59
CA GLY A 60 -5.00 7.13 -4.56
C GLY A 60 -5.64 6.87 -5.92
N LEU A 61 -5.63 5.62 -6.39
CA LEU A 61 -6.32 5.24 -7.63
C LEU A 61 -7.83 5.34 -7.52
N LYS A 62 -8.40 5.00 -6.36
CA LYS A 62 -9.84 5.12 -6.10
C LYS A 62 -10.26 6.59 -6.10
N ASP A 63 -9.53 7.43 -5.39
CA ASP A 63 -9.81 8.87 -5.29
C ASP A 63 -9.65 9.55 -6.67
N ALA A 64 -8.60 9.17 -7.42
CA ALA A 64 -8.38 9.62 -8.80
C ALA A 64 -9.51 9.20 -9.76
N ALA A 65 -10.04 7.99 -9.62
CA ALA A 65 -11.16 7.51 -10.43
C ALA A 65 -12.45 8.26 -10.10
N GLU A 66 -12.72 8.54 -8.83
CA GLU A 66 -13.88 9.34 -8.41
C GLU A 66 -13.77 10.78 -8.94
N LEU A 67 -12.59 11.40 -8.83
CA LEU A 67 -12.33 12.75 -9.34
C LEU A 67 -12.42 12.82 -10.87
N PHE A 68 -11.92 11.79 -11.58
CA PHE A 68 -12.02 11.69 -13.03
C PHE A 68 -13.47 11.68 -13.50
N GLU A 69 -14.33 10.89 -12.87
CA GLU A 69 -15.75 10.81 -13.28
C GLU A 69 -16.46 12.14 -13.06
N MET A 70 -16.24 12.82 -11.93
CA MET A 70 -16.78 14.17 -11.68
C MET A 70 -16.29 15.18 -12.72
N ALA A 71 -14.98 15.24 -12.97
CA ALA A 71 -14.39 16.16 -13.93
C ALA A 71 -14.88 15.92 -15.36
N ARG A 72 -15.07 14.64 -15.74
CA ARG A 72 -15.62 14.28 -17.05
C ARG A 72 -17.07 14.73 -17.20
N GLU A 73 -17.89 14.59 -16.16
CA GLU A 73 -19.28 15.06 -16.16
C GLU A 73 -19.37 16.58 -16.27
N GLU A 74 -18.45 17.29 -15.62
CA GLU A 74 -18.39 18.76 -15.61
C GLU A 74 -17.64 19.36 -16.82
N ASN A 75 -17.00 18.54 -17.66
CA ASN A 75 -16.08 18.97 -18.73
C ASN A 75 -14.94 19.86 -18.20
N ASP A 76 -14.41 19.52 -17.03
CA ASP A 76 -13.28 20.21 -16.40
C ASP A 76 -11.94 19.57 -16.85
N ASP A 77 -11.42 20.05 -17.98
CA ASP A 77 -10.17 19.57 -18.57
C ASP A 77 -8.94 19.79 -17.67
N ASP A 78 -8.94 20.84 -16.83
CA ASP A 78 -7.84 21.14 -15.92
C ASP A 78 -7.77 20.07 -14.82
N THR A 79 -8.92 19.68 -14.25
CA THR A 79 -9.00 18.59 -13.27
C THR A 79 -8.66 17.24 -13.90
N LEU A 80 -9.07 16.97 -15.14
CA LEU A 80 -8.68 15.75 -15.86
C LEU A 80 -7.15 15.65 -16.04
N ALA A 81 -6.48 16.76 -16.36
CA ALA A 81 -5.03 16.82 -16.47
C ALA A 81 -4.33 16.60 -15.11
N ALA A 82 -4.89 17.14 -14.03
CA ALA A 82 -4.39 16.92 -12.67
C ALA A 82 -4.47 15.43 -12.27
N VAL A 83 -5.61 14.78 -12.51
CA VAL A 83 -5.80 13.35 -12.25
C VAL A 83 -4.79 12.49 -13.02
N GLN A 84 -4.52 12.84 -14.29
CA GLN A 84 -3.51 12.13 -15.08
C GLN A 84 -2.11 12.24 -14.46
N ALA A 85 -1.74 13.42 -13.96
CA ALA A 85 -0.46 13.63 -13.30
C ALA A 85 -0.34 12.83 -11.99
N ASP A 86 -1.42 12.76 -11.21
CA ASP A 86 -1.46 11.98 -9.96
C ASP A 86 -1.30 10.48 -10.24
N ILE A 87 -2.00 9.93 -11.24
CA ILE A 87 -1.87 8.53 -11.66
C ILE A 87 -0.44 8.21 -12.10
N ALA A 88 0.21 9.11 -12.86
CA ALA A 88 1.61 8.92 -13.26
C ALA A 88 2.57 8.90 -12.05
N GLY A 89 2.29 9.69 -11.01
CA GLY A 89 3.02 9.65 -9.75
C GLY A 89 2.86 8.31 -9.02
N ILE A 90 1.63 7.79 -8.97
CA ILE A 90 1.30 6.49 -8.37
C ILE A 90 2.01 5.34 -9.11
N GLU A 91 1.99 5.34 -10.45
CA GLU A 91 2.67 4.32 -11.27
C GLU A 91 4.18 4.24 -10.98
N LYS A 92 4.82 5.40 -10.79
CA LYS A 92 6.24 5.46 -10.41
C LYS A 92 6.51 4.88 -9.02
N ASN A 93 5.60 5.10 -8.07
CA ASN A 93 5.73 4.54 -6.72
C ASN A 93 5.63 3.02 -6.74
N VAL A 94 4.67 2.46 -7.49
CA VAL A 94 4.52 1.01 -7.67
C VAL A 94 5.74 0.41 -8.35
N SER A 95 6.22 1.04 -9.44
CA SER A 95 7.41 0.57 -10.15
C SER A 95 8.62 0.50 -9.22
N THR A 96 8.78 1.45 -8.31
CA THR A 96 9.89 1.45 -7.34
C THR A 96 9.82 0.27 -6.37
N LEU A 97 8.63 -0.23 -6.05
CA LEU A 97 8.46 -1.44 -5.24
C LEU A 97 8.82 -2.72 -6.00
N GLU A 98 8.57 -2.78 -7.32
CA GLU A 98 8.89 -3.97 -8.14
C GLU A 98 10.40 -4.21 -8.32
N PHE A 99 11.21 -3.17 -8.15
CA PHE A 99 12.67 -3.21 -8.33
C PHE A 99 13.47 -3.15 -7.01
N ARG A 100 12.80 -3.25 -5.85
CA ARG A 100 13.43 -3.35 -4.53
C ARG A 100 13.43 -4.78 -4.03
#